data_AF-A0A2V8XNP6-F1
#
_entry.id   AF-A0A2V8XNP6-F1
#
_cell.length_a   1.000
_cell.length_b   1.000
_cell.length_c   1.000
_cell.angle_alpha   90.00
_cell.angle_beta   90.00
_cell.angle_gamma   90.00
#
_symmetry.space_group_name_H-M   'P 1'
#
loop_
_entity.id
_entity.type
_entity.pdbx_description
1 polymer ?
#
loop_
_entity_poly.entity_id
_entity_poly.type
_entity_poly.pdbx_seq_one_letter_code
_entity_poly.pdbx_strand_id
1 'polypeptide(L)'
;MSRTYHISDFGAFLRKCGDAGRDRGDQEESARDDNRSSRPDRGTNQGFRQPQNGHDRWRAIYRVRNREYSLRESEVQTLSEVGKFRVIPADDLTRLGYRGDRSRMESDVQNLHRQGLIEQRSIEGHESYSKQVFTLTKEGHNLLSRQNLIPDRKAIYHGFVKAKEARHDADLYRLYHKVAKEVDRVGGKVRGVVLHYELKRELYGKLSQVDPNKKLAYERIRLASEYDLNVVKDKIPVPDLRIEYEDECRDIHRLDLEIATRDYRPHGLAEKAKAGFHLFARPQDHSKLRRVLDTHEITAEIFAL
;
A
#
# COMPACT_ATOMS: atom_id res chain seq x y z
N MET A 1 -32.33 2.83 4.29
CA MET A 1 -31.63 1.54 4.08
C MET A 1 -30.17 1.83 3.81
N SER A 2 -29.25 1.41 4.69
CA SER A 2 -27.82 1.75 4.61
C SER A 2 -27.11 0.83 3.61
N ARG A 3 -26.68 1.37 2.47
CA ARG A 3 -25.94 0.61 1.45
C ARG A 3 -24.45 0.66 1.77
N THR A 4 -23.97 -0.21 2.64
CA THR A 4 -22.52 -0.41 2.84
C THR A 4 -21.99 -1.15 1.63
N TYR A 5 -21.01 -0.58 0.93
CA TYR A 5 -20.41 -1.24 -0.23
C TYR A 5 -19.45 -2.32 0.24
N HIS A 6 -19.68 -3.54 -0.25
CA HIS A 6 -18.81 -4.66 0.08
C HIS A 6 -17.50 -4.50 -0.70
N ILE A 7 -16.42 -5.08 -0.17
CA ILE A 7 -15.14 -5.10 -0.89
C ILE A 7 -15.26 -5.78 -2.28
N SER A 8 -16.23 -6.67 -2.45
CA SER A 8 -16.55 -7.30 -3.74
C SER A 8 -17.04 -6.30 -4.79
N ASP A 9 -17.70 -5.21 -4.37
CA ASP A 9 -18.16 -4.15 -5.26
C ASP A 9 -16.95 -3.38 -5.82
N PHE A 10 -15.89 -3.24 -5.01
CA PHE A 10 -14.61 -2.69 -5.45
C PHE A 10 -13.95 -3.58 -6.51
N GLY A 11 -14.02 -4.91 -6.37
CA GLY A 11 -13.57 -5.82 -7.42
C GLY A 11 -14.32 -5.66 -8.75
N ALA A 12 -15.60 -5.28 -8.72
CA ALA A 12 -16.35 -4.96 -9.94
C ALA A 12 -15.86 -3.64 -10.56
N PHE A 13 -15.54 -2.63 -9.74
CA PHE A 13 -14.89 -1.41 -10.20
C PHE A 13 -13.54 -1.72 -10.89
N LEU A 14 -12.70 -2.56 -10.29
CA LEU A 14 -11.41 -2.94 -10.87
C LEU A 14 -11.56 -3.65 -12.23
N ARG A 15 -12.54 -4.55 -12.38
CA ARG A 15 -12.83 -5.19 -13.68
C ARG A 15 -13.23 -4.19 -14.76
N LYS A 16 -14.04 -3.20 -14.41
CA LYS A 16 -14.45 -2.14 -15.34
C LYS A 16 -13.27 -1.31 -15.83
N CYS A 17 -12.28 -1.04 -14.96
CA CYS A 17 -11.05 -0.36 -15.36
C CYS A 17 -10.22 -1.18 -16.35
N GLY A 18 -10.16 -2.51 -16.19
CA GLY A 18 -9.48 -3.40 -17.14
C GLY A 18 -10.17 -3.50 -18.50
N ASP A 19 -11.50 -3.51 -18.55
CA ASP A 19 -12.25 -3.56 -19.81
C ASP A 19 -12.28 -2.22 -20.57
N ALA A 20 -12.13 -1.07 -19.89
CA ALA A 20 -12.06 0.23 -20.56
C ALA A 20 -10.83 0.37 -21.50
N GLY A 21 -9.81 -0.48 -21.33
CA GLY A 21 -8.69 -0.61 -22.27
C GLY A 21 -9.02 -1.42 -23.53
N ARG A 22 -10.08 -2.23 -23.53
CA ARG A 22 -10.57 -2.99 -24.70
C ARG A 22 -11.44 -2.17 -25.65
N ASP A 23 -12.08 -1.11 -25.16
CA ASP A 23 -13.02 -0.29 -25.94
C ASP A 23 -12.36 0.82 -26.77
N ARG A 24 -11.02 0.92 -26.76
CA ARG A 24 -10.26 1.83 -27.63
C ARG A 24 -9.55 1.06 -28.75
N GLY A 25 -10.34 0.78 -29.78
CA GLY A 25 -9.87 0.33 -31.08
C GLY A 25 -10.21 -1.12 -31.31
N ASP A 26 -11.24 -1.36 -32.12
CA ASP A 26 -11.19 -2.33 -33.21
C ASP A 26 -12.47 -2.19 -34.05
N GLN A 27 -12.39 -1.35 -35.08
CA GLN A 27 -13.15 -1.52 -36.31
C GLN A 27 -12.17 -1.90 -37.42
N GLU A 28 -12.57 -2.94 -38.15
CA GLU A 28 -12.07 -3.46 -39.43
C GLU A 28 -11.06 -4.64 -39.44
N GLU A 29 -11.68 -5.81 -39.65
CA GLU A 29 -11.30 -6.96 -40.49
C GLU A 29 -10.00 -6.87 -41.33
N SER A 30 -9.18 -7.92 -41.30
CA SER A 30 -9.28 -8.98 -42.32
C SER A 30 -8.40 -10.19 -41.99
N ALA A 31 -8.89 -11.36 -42.39
CA ALA A 31 -8.21 -12.64 -42.30
C ALA A 31 -6.94 -12.69 -43.17
N ARG A 32 -5.90 -13.38 -42.67
CA ARG A 32 -5.11 -14.35 -43.45
C ARG A 32 -4.24 -15.22 -42.54
N ASP A 33 -4.29 -16.49 -42.89
CA ASP A 33 -3.54 -17.66 -42.43
C ASP A 33 -2.03 -17.50 -42.70
N ASP A 34 -1.17 -17.90 -41.75
CA ASP A 34 -0.16 -18.95 -41.98
C ASP A 34 0.83 -19.07 -40.80
N ASN A 35 0.57 -20.09 -40.00
CA ASN A 35 1.50 -21.07 -39.45
C ASN A 35 3.03 -20.80 -39.59
N ARG A 36 3.72 -20.58 -38.46
CA ARG A 36 5.08 -21.13 -38.25
C ARG A 36 5.53 -21.11 -36.78
N SER A 37 5.64 -22.34 -36.25
CA SER A 37 6.71 -22.83 -35.38
C SER A 37 6.79 -22.31 -33.94
N SER A 38 6.22 -23.14 -33.08
CA SER A 38 6.49 -23.28 -31.65
C SER A 38 7.99 -23.36 -31.33
N ARG A 39 8.47 -22.44 -30.49
CA ARG A 39 9.60 -22.65 -29.59
C ARG A 39 9.27 -21.99 -28.23
N PRO A 40 9.27 -22.73 -27.12
CA PRO A 40 9.03 -22.13 -25.81
C PRO A 40 10.31 -21.46 -25.33
N ASP A 41 10.30 -20.13 -25.26
CA ASP A 41 11.38 -19.39 -24.62
C ASP A 41 11.22 -19.44 -23.10
N ARG A 42 12.22 -20.02 -22.44
CA ARG A 42 12.34 -20.20 -21.00
C ARG A 42 13.06 -18.98 -20.43
N GLY A 43 12.40 -18.21 -19.57
CA GLY A 43 13.00 -17.24 -18.66
C GLY A 43 12.09 -16.03 -18.47
N THR A 44 11.71 -15.56 -17.30
CA THR A 44 12.06 -15.87 -15.92
C THR A 44 10.81 -15.53 -15.10
N ASN A 45 10.04 -16.56 -14.77
CA ASN A 45 8.75 -16.41 -14.09
C ASN A 45 9.02 -16.39 -12.57
N GLN A 46 9.27 -15.22 -11.98
CA GLN A 46 9.20 -15.05 -10.52
C GLN A 46 7.72 -15.04 -10.08
N GLY A 47 7.07 -16.19 -10.23
CA GLY A 47 5.81 -16.48 -9.58
C GLY A 47 6.09 -16.82 -8.13
N PHE A 48 5.41 -16.13 -7.22
CA PHE A 48 5.33 -16.48 -5.80
C PHE A 48 4.69 -17.87 -5.64
N ARG A 49 5.50 -18.92 -5.77
CA ARG A 49 5.25 -20.25 -5.22
C ARG A 49 6.43 -20.58 -4.32
N GLN A 50 6.34 -20.16 -3.05
CA GLN A 50 7.28 -20.61 -2.03
C GLN A 50 7.06 -22.12 -1.79
N PRO A 51 8.14 -22.94 -1.83
CA PRO A 51 8.07 -24.34 -1.42
C PRO A 51 7.84 -24.42 0.09
N GLN A 52 6.84 -25.18 0.51
CA GLN A 52 6.57 -25.42 1.92
C GLN A 52 7.69 -26.28 2.55
N ASN A 53 8.13 -25.82 3.73
CA ASN A 53 8.67 -26.59 4.86
C ASN A 53 10.13 -27.08 4.89
N GLY A 54 10.95 -26.80 3.86
CA GLY A 54 12.39 -27.12 3.87
C GLY A 54 13.34 -25.95 4.15
N HIS A 55 13.08 -24.78 3.54
CA HIS A 55 14.02 -23.65 3.52
C HIS A 55 14.03 -22.79 4.79
N ASP A 56 12.98 -22.87 5.62
CA ASP A 56 12.80 -21.99 6.78
C ASP A 56 13.71 -22.34 7.99
N ARG A 57 14.40 -23.48 7.94
CA ARG A 57 15.40 -23.81 8.96
C ARG A 57 16.75 -23.18 8.68
N TRP A 58 17.04 -22.87 7.42
CA TRP A 58 18.33 -22.33 7.01
C TRP A 58 18.41 -20.86 7.38
N ARG A 59 19.48 -20.47 8.07
CA ARG A 59 19.74 -19.07 8.43
C ARG A 59 20.84 -18.54 7.54
N ALA A 60 20.55 -17.47 6.80
CA ALA A 60 21.54 -16.70 6.09
C ALA A 60 22.22 -15.71 7.05
N ILE A 61 23.53 -15.54 6.88
CA ILE A 61 24.31 -14.57 7.66
C ILE A 61 24.43 -13.28 6.84
N TYR A 62 23.95 -12.18 7.40
CA TYR A 62 24.06 -10.85 6.82
C TYR A 62 25.05 -10.02 7.62
N ARG A 63 26.03 -9.42 6.93
CA ARG A 63 27.08 -8.60 7.55
C ARG A 63 26.87 -7.14 7.25
N VAL A 64 26.72 -6.33 8.28
CA VAL A 64 26.57 -4.88 8.13
C VAL A 64 27.47 -4.16 9.12
N ARG A 65 28.49 -3.48 8.58
CA ARG A 65 29.56 -2.85 9.37
C ARG A 65 30.21 -3.92 10.28
N ASN A 66 30.16 -3.71 11.60
CA ASN A 66 30.76 -4.60 12.60
C ASN A 66 29.70 -5.50 13.28
N ARG A 67 28.57 -5.77 12.61
CA ARG A 67 27.52 -6.65 13.13
C ARG A 67 27.18 -7.74 12.13
N GLU A 68 26.96 -8.94 12.66
CA GLU A 68 26.45 -10.08 11.91
C GLU A 68 25.03 -10.40 12.39
N TYR A 69 24.14 -10.66 11.44
CA TYR A 69 22.76 -11.02 11.69
C TYR A 69 22.50 -12.39 11.09
N SER A 70 21.85 -13.27 11.84
CA SER A 70 21.52 -14.62 11.40
C SER A 70 20.01 -14.71 11.23
N LEU A 71 19.55 -14.67 9.98
CA LEU A 71 18.14 -14.53 9.64
C LEU A 71 17.61 -15.65 8.75
N ARG A 72 16.39 -16.09 9.04
CA ARG A 72 15.58 -16.98 8.18
C ARG A 72 14.90 -16.20 7.07
N GLU A 73 14.41 -16.90 6.06
CA GLU A 73 13.64 -16.29 4.97
C GLU A 73 12.39 -15.56 5.49
N SER A 74 11.66 -16.17 6.43
CA SER A 74 10.48 -15.55 7.05
C SER A 74 10.80 -14.27 7.83
N GLU A 75 11.95 -14.26 8.51
CA GLU A 75 12.45 -13.08 9.25
C GLU A 75 12.83 -11.95 8.29
N VAL A 76 13.49 -12.27 7.16
CA VAL A 76 13.80 -11.30 6.10
C VAL A 76 12.54 -10.74 5.45
N GLN A 77 11.55 -11.60 5.18
CA GLN A 77 10.26 -11.17 4.64
C GLN A 77 9.54 -10.24 5.64
N THR A 78 9.54 -10.59 6.93
CA THR A 78 8.92 -9.77 7.98
C THR A 78 9.59 -8.42 8.11
N LEU A 79 10.93 -8.38 8.11
CA LEU A 79 11.67 -7.12 8.09
C LEU A 79 11.31 -6.28 6.87
N SER A 80 11.18 -6.91 5.70
CA SER A 80 10.83 -6.22 4.46
C SER A 80 9.42 -5.64 4.52
N GLU A 81 8.45 -6.37 5.08
CA GLU A 81 7.09 -5.89 5.28
C GLU A 81 7.04 -4.73 6.29
N VAL A 82 7.70 -4.87 7.44
CA VAL A 82 7.79 -3.81 8.46
C VAL A 82 8.56 -2.58 7.94
N GLY A 83 9.53 -2.77 7.05
CA GLY A 83 10.22 -1.67 6.37
C GLY A 83 9.37 -0.97 5.34
N LYS A 84 8.46 -1.70 4.66
CA LYS A 84 7.52 -1.16 3.68
C LYS A 84 6.38 -0.37 4.35
N PHE A 85 5.89 -0.85 5.50
CA PHE A 85 4.84 -0.21 6.27
C PHE A 85 5.39 0.28 7.60
N ARG A 86 5.55 1.60 7.74
CA ARG A 86 6.12 2.31 8.92
C ARG A 86 5.69 1.73 10.27
N VAL A 87 4.44 1.25 10.37
CA VAL A 87 3.88 0.57 11.54
C VAL A 87 3.02 -0.60 11.09
N ILE A 88 3.20 -1.78 11.69
CA ILE A 88 2.34 -2.96 11.48
C ILE A 88 1.77 -3.48 12.81
N PRO A 89 0.45 -3.66 12.95
CA PRO A 89 -0.15 -4.31 14.12
C PRO A 89 0.15 -5.81 14.20
N ALA A 90 0.39 -6.31 15.41
CA ALA A 90 0.70 -7.73 15.63
C ALA A 90 -0.40 -8.68 15.15
N ASP A 91 -1.68 -8.34 15.40
CA ASP A 91 -2.82 -9.15 14.97
C ASP A 91 -2.93 -9.21 13.43
N ASP A 92 -2.65 -8.09 12.76
CA ASP A 92 -2.69 -8.04 11.30
C ASP A 92 -1.48 -8.74 10.68
N LEU A 93 -0.27 -8.59 11.24
CA LEU A 93 0.91 -9.34 10.81
C LEU A 93 0.68 -10.86 10.95
N THR A 94 0.12 -11.29 12.08
CA THR A 94 -0.22 -12.69 12.32
C THR A 94 -1.19 -13.20 11.27
N ARG A 95 -2.30 -12.49 11.08
CA ARG A 95 -3.39 -12.91 10.20
C ARG A 95 -3.01 -12.87 8.72
N LEU A 96 -2.33 -11.81 8.29
CA LEU A 96 -2.11 -11.50 6.87
C LEU A 96 -0.72 -11.92 6.40
N GLY A 97 0.33 -11.60 7.16
CA GLY A 97 1.71 -11.97 6.84
C GLY A 97 2.00 -13.46 7.13
N TYR A 98 1.52 -13.96 8.27
CA TYR A 98 1.76 -15.34 8.73
C TYR A 98 0.56 -16.28 8.53
N ARG A 99 -0.50 -15.84 7.86
CA ARG A 99 -1.71 -16.65 7.56
C ARG A 99 -2.35 -17.28 8.81
N GLY A 100 -2.23 -16.63 9.96
CA GLY A 100 -2.77 -17.09 11.24
C GLY A 100 -1.77 -17.87 12.11
N ASP A 101 -0.56 -18.17 11.63
CA ASP A 101 0.46 -18.86 12.41
C ASP A 101 1.12 -17.91 13.42
N ARG A 102 0.46 -17.79 14.59
CA ARG A 102 0.92 -16.95 15.70
C ARG A 102 2.27 -17.40 16.25
N SER A 103 2.47 -18.70 16.42
CA SER A 103 3.71 -19.22 17.05
C SER A 103 4.93 -18.91 16.21
N ARG A 104 4.83 -19.06 14.88
CA ARG A 104 5.90 -18.70 13.96
C ARG A 104 6.15 -17.19 13.93
N MET A 105 5.08 -16.39 13.86
CA MET A 105 5.18 -14.92 13.92
C MET A 105 5.90 -14.46 15.19
N GLU A 106 5.51 -14.97 16.36
CA GLU A 106 6.09 -14.62 17.64
C GLU A 106 7.58 -15.02 17.72
N SER A 107 7.94 -16.21 17.25
CA SER A 107 9.34 -16.66 17.17
C SER A 107 10.20 -15.71 16.33
N ASP A 108 9.74 -15.37 15.13
CA ASP A 108 10.48 -14.54 14.18
C ASP A 108 10.60 -13.10 14.70
N VAL A 109 9.49 -12.51 15.17
CA VAL A 109 9.49 -11.18 15.80
C VAL A 109 10.39 -11.14 17.02
N GLN A 110 10.35 -12.16 17.89
CA GLN A 110 11.20 -12.19 19.08
C GLN A 110 12.69 -12.22 18.71
N ASN A 111 13.07 -12.98 17.68
CA ASN A 111 14.46 -13.03 17.22
C ASN A 111 14.89 -11.71 16.55
N LEU A 112 14.03 -11.10 15.74
CA LEU A 112 14.27 -9.80 15.12
C LEU A 112 14.41 -8.68 16.17
N HIS A 113 13.56 -8.69 17.19
CA HIS A 113 13.61 -7.76 18.31
C HIS A 113 14.90 -7.95 19.14
N ARG A 114 15.27 -9.21 19.44
CA ARG A 114 16.51 -9.53 20.16
C ARG A 114 17.76 -9.06 19.42
N GLN A 115 17.76 -9.14 18.09
CA GLN A 115 18.84 -8.62 17.24
C GLN A 115 18.78 -7.10 17.04
N GLY A 116 17.78 -6.42 17.62
CA GLY A 116 17.59 -4.97 17.54
C GLY A 116 17.20 -4.48 16.15
N LEU A 117 16.58 -5.32 15.32
CA LEU A 117 16.19 -5.00 13.95
C LEU A 117 14.77 -4.43 13.86
N ILE A 118 13.91 -4.78 14.81
CA ILE A 118 12.56 -4.21 14.97
C ILE A 118 12.37 -3.73 16.41
N GLU A 119 11.49 -2.75 16.58
CA GLU A 119 11.03 -2.26 17.87
C GLU A 119 9.55 -2.58 18.03
N GLN A 120 9.16 -3.00 19.23
CA GLN A 120 7.77 -3.28 19.59
C GLN A 120 7.28 -2.20 20.58
N ARG A 121 6.08 -1.66 20.33
CA ARG A 121 5.39 -0.77 21.29
C ARG A 121 3.92 -1.09 21.39
N SER A 122 3.31 -0.70 22.51
CA SER A 122 1.86 -0.68 22.63
C SER A 122 1.36 0.72 22.30
N ILE A 123 0.37 0.82 21.42
CA ILE A 123 -0.33 2.07 21.10
C ILE A 123 -1.81 1.93 21.48
N GLU A 124 -2.47 3.04 21.79
CA GLU A 124 -3.91 3.05 21.98
C GLU A 124 -4.61 2.69 20.65
N GLY A 125 -5.46 1.67 20.67
CA GLY A 125 -6.26 1.28 19.51
C GLY A 125 -7.42 2.24 19.25
N HIS A 126 -8.15 2.00 18.14
CA HIS A 126 -9.46 2.62 17.94
C HIS A 126 -10.56 2.02 18.81
N GLU A 127 -10.33 0.80 19.27
CA GLU A 127 -11.14 0.13 20.27
C GLU A 127 -10.43 0.35 21.62
N SER A 128 -11.18 0.34 22.73
CA SER A 128 -10.69 0.72 24.08
C SER A 128 -9.55 -0.16 24.65
N TYR A 129 -8.89 -0.97 23.83
CA TYR A 129 -7.71 -1.76 24.15
C TYR A 129 -6.49 -1.28 23.38
N SER A 130 -5.34 -1.35 24.03
CA SER A 130 -4.05 -1.07 23.42
C SER A 130 -3.67 -2.20 22.44
N LYS A 131 -3.06 -1.84 21.31
CA LYS A 131 -2.59 -2.78 20.28
C LYS A 131 -1.07 -2.79 20.25
N GLN A 132 -0.50 -3.98 20.16
CA GLN A 132 0.93 -4.13 19.91
C GLN A 132 1.23 -3.85 18.44
N VAL A 133 2.25 -3.04 18.21
CA VAL A 133 2.70 -2.64 16.89
C VAL A 133 4.21 -2.78 16.76
N PHE A 134 4.65 -3.07 15.54
CA PHE A 134 6.04 -3.22 15.16
C PHE A 134 6.45 -2.11 14.21
N THR A 135 7.69 -1.65 14.37
CA THR A 135 8.36 -0.76 13.41
C THR A 135 9.80 -1.21 13.23
N LEU A 136 10.42 -0.84 12.11
CA LEU A 136 11.82 -1.14 11.85
C LEU A 136 12.71 -0.23 12.70
N THR A 137 13.82 -0.74 13.23
CA THR A 137 14.83 0.12 13.86
C THR A 137 15.73 0.77 12.81
N LYS A 138 16.59 1.70 13.24
CA LYS A 138 17.63 2.27 12.36
C LYS A 138 18.59 1.18 11.87
N GLU A 139 18.88 0.20 12.72
CA GLU A 139 19.70 -0.96 12.41
C GLU A 139 19.03 -1.86 11.37
N GLY A 140 17.74 -2.16 11.54
CA GLY A 140 16.94 -2.89 10.55
C GLY A 140 16.90 -2.18 9.19
N HIS A 141 16.72 -0.86 9.20
CA HIS A 141 16.76 -0.05 7.98
C HIS A 141 18.12 -0.14 7.28
N ASN A 142 19.21 0.00 8.03
CA ASN A 142 20.56 -0.11 7.49
C ASN A 142 20.83 -1.50 6.92
N LEU A 143 20.28 -2.55 7.54
CA LEU A 143 20.38 -3.92 7.05
C LEU A 143 19.69 -4.08 5.71
N LEU A 144 18.42 -3.71 5.61
CA LEU A 144 17.64 -3.83 4.37
C LEU A 144 18.25 -3.00 3.23
N SER A 145 18.67 -1.76 3.54
CA SER A 145 19.24 -0.83 2.54
C SER A 145 20.58 -1.30 1.98
N ARG A 146 21.47 -1.85 2.83
CA ARG A 146 22.83 -2.21 2.42
C ARG A 146 22.93 -3.56 1.73
N GLN A 147 22.02 -4.47 2.07
CA GLN A 147 21.96 -5.81 1.49
C GLN A 147 21.06 -5.87 0.25
N ASN A 148 20.49 -4.73 -0.18
CA ASN A 148 19.54 -4.60 -1.29
C ASN A 148 18.40 -5.64 -1.21
N LEU A 149 17.89 -5.86 0.02
CA LEU A 149 16.84 -6.85 0.28
C LEU A 149 15.45 -6.35 -0.16
N ILE A 150 15.34 -5.05 -0.41
CA ILE A 150 14.19 -4.41 -1.02
C ILE A 150 14.70 -3.75 -2.30
N PRO A 151 14.02 -3.93 -3.46
CA PRO A 151 14.45 -3.33 -4.71
C PRO A 151 14.76 -1.84 -4.58
N ASP A 152 15.93 -1.46 -5.09
CA ASP A 152 16.39 -0.07 -5.14
C ASP A 152 15.28 0.84 -5.69
N ARG A 153 14.95 1.89 -4.92
CA ARG A 153 13.92 2.94 -5.11
C ARG A 153 12.69 2.86 -4.20
N LYS A 154 12.41 1.75 -3.51
CA LYS A 154 11.30 1.73 -2.54
C LYS A 154 11.74 2.35 -1.22
N ALA A 155 10.94 3.24 -0.64
CA ALA A 155 11.27 3.79 0.66
C ALA A 155 11.24 2.69 1.72
N ILE A 156 12.22 2.74 2.62
CA ILE A 156 12.30 1.88 3.79
C ILE A 156 12.08 2.80 4.99
N TYR A 157 11.03 2.52 5.75
CA TYR A 157 10.67 3.29 6.93
C TYR A 157 11.28 2.69 8.17
N HIS A 158 11.56 3.55 9.15
CA HIS A 158 12.02 3.13 10.46
C HIS A 158 11.61 4.11 11.55
N GLY A 159 11.48 3.58 12.77
CA GLY A 159 11.16 4.33 13.97
C GLY A 159 9.68 4.65 14.11
N PHE A 160 9.26 4.74 15.37
CA PHE A 160 7.89 5.14 15.68
C PHE A 160 7.67 6.62 15.42
N VAL A 161 6.48 6.91 14.91
CA VAL A 161 5.96 8.25 14.77
C VAL A 161 5.07 8.60 15.94
N LYS A 162 4.51 9.81 15.94
CA LYS A 162 3.55 10.26 16.96
C LYS A 162 2.41 9.24 17.08
N ALA A 163 1.92 8.98 18.29
CA ALA A 163 0.91 7.96 18.55
C ALA A 163 -0.32 8.07 17.64
N LYS A 164 -0.79 9.29 17.38
CA LYS A 164 -1.91 9.56 16.46
C LYS A 164 -1.62 9.12 15.01
N GLU A 165 -0.40 9.34 14.53
CA GLU A 165 0.02 8.89 13.20
C GLU A 165 0.22 7.37 13.17
N ALA A 166 0.82 6.78 14.21
CA ALA A 166 1.00 5.33 14.29
C ALA A 166 -0.33 4.57 14.29
N ARG A 167 -1.33 5.11 14.99
CA ARG A 167 -2.70 4.58 15.01
C ARG A 167 -3.36 4.65 13.63
N HIS A 168 -3.13 5.72 12.89
CA HIS A 168 -3.62 5.87 11.53
C HIS A 168 -2.93 4.89 10.57
N ASP A 169 -1.60 4.81 10.63
CA ASP A 169 -0.78 3.95 9.78
C ASP A 169 -1.00 2.45 10.02
N ALA A 170 -1.36 2.08 11.25
CA ALA A 170 -1.69 0.72 11.63
C ALA A 170 -2.75 0.08 10.72
N ASP A 171 -3.69 0.87 10.20
CA ASP A 171 -4.74 0.36 9.31
C ASP A 171 -4.29 0.24 7.84
N LEU A 172 -3.16 0.85 7.44
CA LEU A 172 -2.68 0.84 6.05
C LEU A 172 -2.23 -0.55 5.61
N TYR A 173 -1.60 -1.32 6.50
CA TYR A 173 -1.19 -2.69 6.20
C TYR A 173 -2.41 -3.58 5.89
N ARG A 174 -3.47 -3.45 6.69
CA ARG A 174 -4.74 -4.16 6.46
C ARG A 174 -5.39 -3.72 5.14
N LEU A 175 -5.47 -2.41 4.90
CA LEU A 175 -6.03 -1.85 3.68
C LEU A 175 -5.31 -2.38 2.44
N TYR A 176 -3.97 -2.36 2.48
CA TYR A 176 -3.13 -2.87 1.42
C TYR A 176 -3.48 -4.33 1.08
N HIS A 177 -3.46 -5.23 2.06
CA HIS A 177 -3.73 -6.65 1.81
C HIS A 177 -5.16 -6.88 1.30
N LYS A 178 -6.12 -6.08 1.77
CA LYS A 178 -7.50 -6.17 1.32
C LYS A 178 -7.65 -5.80 -0.15
N VAL A 179 -7.07 -4.68 -0.57
CA VAL A 179 -7.12 -4.23 -1.97
C VAL A 179 -6.24 -5.11 -2.87
N ALA A 180 -5.04 -5.48 -2.42
CA ALA A 180 -4.15 -6.36 -3.17
C ALA A 180 -4.80 -7.72 -3.47
N LYS A 181 -5.62 -8.25 -2.55
CA LYS A 181 -6.38 -9.48 -2.79
C LYS A 181 -7.45 -9.31 -3.87
N GLU A 182 -8.12 -8.17 -3.93
CA GLU A 182 -9.09 -7.91 -5.01
C GLU A 182 -8.41 -7.67 -6.34
N VAL A 183 -7.25 -7.00 -6.36
CA VAL A 183 -6.41 -6.85 -7.56
C VAL A 183 -6.00 -8.23 -8.09
N ASP A 184 -5.49 -9.11 -7.24
CA ASP A 184 -5.13 -10.49 -7.61
C ASP A 184 -6.34 -11.28 -8.13
N ARG A 185 -7.50 -11.11 -7.49
CA ARG A 185 -8.76 -11.78 -7.89
C ARG A 185 -9.23 -11.38 -9.29
N VAL A 186 -8.93 -10.17 -9.74
CA VAL A 186 -9.25 -9.70 -11.11
C VAL A 186 -8.10 -9.91 -12.09
N GLY A 187 -7.09 -10.70 -11.73
CA GLY A 187 -5.97 -11.05 -12.61
C GLY A 187 -4.80 -10.05 -12.59
N GLY A 188 -4.91 -8.96 -11.82
CA GLY A 188 -3.87 -7.95 -11.69
C GLY A 188 -2.74 -8.35 -10.74
N LYS A 189 -1.58 -7.72 -10.88
CA LYS A 189 -0.38 -7.94 -10.05
C LYS A 189 0.11 -6.64 -9.46
N VAL A 190 0.15 -6.57 -8.13
CA VAL A 190 0.74 -5.43 -7.43
C VAL A 190 2.24 -5.32 -7.74
N ARG A 191 2.67 -4.16 -8.23
CA ARG A 191 4.08 -3.82 -8.53
C ARG A 191 4.69 -2.94 -7.43
N GLY A 192 3.91 -2.00 -6.93
CA GLY A 192 4.37 -0.94 -6.05
C GLY A 192 3.37 -0.57 -4.97
N VAL A 193 3.90 0.00 -3.89
CA VAL A 193 3.12 0.68 -2.86
C VAL A 193 3.86 1.95 -2.52
N VAL A 194 3.14 3.06 -2.47
CA VAL A 194 3.67 4.37 -2.11
C VAL A 194 2.80 4.94 -1.00
N LEU A 195 3.40 5.33 0.13
CA LEU A 195 2.65 5.93 1.24
C LEU A 195 2.54 7.45 1.06
N HIS A 196 1.54 8.06 1.69
CA HIS A 196 1.32 9.51 1.63
C HIS A 196 2.56 10.35 1.96
N TYR A 197 3.43 9.86 2.86
CA TYR A 197 4.63 10.58 3.25
C TYR A 197 5.63 10.67 2.10
N GLU A 198 5.79 9.60 1.30
CA GLU A 198 6.62 9.61 0.10
C GLU A 198 6.09 10.63 -0.91
N LEU A 199 4.80 10.52 -1.24
CA LEU A 199 4.14 11.42 -2.20
C LEU A 199 4.24 12.87 -1.75
N LYS A 200 3.96 13.16 -0.47
CA LYS A 200 4.08 14.53 0.08
C LYS A 200 5.52 15.04 0.00
N ARG A 201 6.51 14.22 0.36
CA ARG A 201 7.92 14.61 0.36
C ARG A 201 8.38 14.96 -1.06
N GLU A 202 8.04 14.14 -2.04
CA GLU A 202 8.40 14.41 -3.44
C GLU A 202 7.66 15.62 -4.01
N LEU A 203 6.35 15.68 -3.81
CA LEU A 203 5.50 16.74 -4.34
C LEU A 203 5.84 18.11 -3.74
N TYR A 204 5.98 18.20 -2.42
CA TYR A 204 6.37 19.44 -1.77
C TYR A 204 7.84 19.78 -1.99
N GLY A 205 8.71 18.78 -2.17
CA GLY A 205 10.09 18.98 -2.62
C GLY A 205 10.12 19.71 -3.96
N LYS A 206 9.37 19.23 -4.97
CA LYS A 206 9.26 19.88 -6.28
C LYS A 206 8.61 21.26 -6.19
N LEU A 207 7.52 21.41 -5.42
CA LEU A 207 6.87 22.72 -5.22
C LEU A 207 7.80 23.75 -4.57
N SER A 208 8.68 23.34 -3.66
CA SER A 208 9.64 24.24 -3.02
C SER A 208 10.74 24.75 -3.97
N GLN A 209 10.95 24.07 -5.10
CA GLN A 209 11.92 24.45 -6.13
C GLN A 209 11.30 25.31 -7.25
N VAL A 210 9.99 25.59 -7.18
CA VAL A 210 9.31 26.44 -8.16
C VAL A 210 9.82 27.88 -8.04
N ASP A 211 10.19 28.46 -9.18
CA ASP A 211 10.57 29.87 -9.28
C ASP A 211 9.47 30.79 -8.70
N PRO A 212 9.77 31.65 -7.72
CA PRO A 212 8.80 32.58 -7.14
C PRO A 212 8.09 33.50 -8.14
N ASN A 213 8.68 33.77 -9.30
CA ASN A 213 8.08 34.60 -10.35
C ASN A 213 6.98 33.86 -11.13
N LYS A 214 6.90 32.53 -11.00
CA LYS A 214 5.86 31.74 -11.65
C LYS A 214 4.58 31.74 -10.84
N LYS A 215 3.45 31.67 -11.56
CA LYS A 215 2.13 31.50 -10.96
C LYS A 215 1.99 30.10 -10.36
N LEU A 216 2.07 30.03 -9.02
CA LEU A 216 2.01 28.78 -8.25
C LEU A 216 0.80 27.89 -8.57
N ALA A 217 -0.35 28.47 -8.92
CA ALA A 217 -1.55 27.73 -9.29
C ALA A 217 -1.33 26.83 -10.52
N TYR A 218 -0.64 27.33 -11.56
CA TYR A 218 -0.35 26.54 -12.76
C TYR A 218 0.66 25.42 -12.48
N GLU A 219 1.68 25.69 -11.66
CA GLU A 219 2.66 24.66 -11.27
C GLU A 219 2.01 23.58 -10.39
N ARG A 220 1.02 23.94 -9.55
CA ARG A 220 0.20 22.95 -8.84
C ARG A 220 -0.58 22.05 -9.79
N ILE A 221 -1.26 22.62 -10.79
CA ILE A 221 -2.01 21.82 -11.79
C ILE A 221 -1.07 20.89 -12.56
N ARG A 222 0.08 21.42 -13.01
CA ARG A 222 1.09 20.65 -13.73
C ARG A 222 1.64 19.49 -12.89
N LEU A 223 2.05 19.77 -11.65
CA LEU A 223 2.57 18.74 -10.74
C LEU A 223 1.49 17.75 -10.33
N ALA A 224 0.25 18.20 -10.12
CA ALA A 224 -0.86 17.28 -9.86
C ALA A 224 -1.02 16.29 -11.02
N SER A 225 -1.03 16.79 -12.27
CA SER A 225 -1.11 15.94 -13.46
C SER A 225 0.09 15.00 -13.63
N GLU A 226 1.32 15.43 -13.31
CA GLU A 226 2.51 14.57 -13.38
C GLU A 226 2.43 13.38 -12.42
N TYR A 227 1.74 13.55 -11.29
CA TYR A 227 1.55 12.52 -10.27
C TYR A 227 0.18 11.83 -10.38
N ASP A 228 -0.60 12.02 -11.44
CA ASP A 228 -1.98 11.53 -11.58
C ASP A 228 -2.85 11.89 -10.36
N LEU A 229 -2.74 13.14 -9.92
CA LEU A 229 -3.52 13.72 -8.82
C LEU A 229 -4.34 14.91 -9.34
N ASN A 230 -5.40 15.24 -8.60
CA ASN A 230 -6.26 16.37 -8.92
C ASN A 230 -6.02 17.54 -7.96
N VAL A 231 -6.16 18.77 -8.46
CA VAL A 231 -6.18 19.97 -7.62
C VAL A 231 -7.59 20.17 -7.09
N VAL A 232 -7.73 20.26 -5.76
CA VAL A 232 -9.00 20.54 -5.07
C VAL A 232 -8.80 21.76 -4.17
N LYS A 233 -9.58 22.82 -4.39
CA LYS A 233 -9.50 24.10 -3.64
C LYS A 233 -8.07 24.62 -3.53
N ASP A 234 -7.41 24.73 -4.67
CA ASP A 234 -6.02 25.20 -4.82
C ASP A 234 -4.97 24.35 -4.10
N LYS A 235 -5.30 23.16 -3.62
CA LYS A 235 -4.36 22.22 -3.00
C LYS A 235 -4.29 20.94 -3.82
N ILE A 236 -3.22 20.18 -3.62
CA ILE A 236 -3.12 18.82 -4.15
C ILE A 236 -3.31 17.88 -2.95
N PRO A 237 -4.53 17.33 -2.74
CA PRO A 237 -4.72 16.28 -1.76
C PRO A 237 -3.82 15.09 -2.10
N VAL A 238 -3.34 14.39 -1.08
CA VAL A 238 -2.48 13.21 -1.24
C VAL A 238 -3.16 12.03 -0.56
N PRO A 239 -3.33 10.87 -1.22
CA PRO A 239 -3.96 9.70 -0.61
C PRO A 239 -3.08 9.12 0.49
N ASP A 240 -3.67 8.39 1.43
CA ASP A 240 -2.93 7.72 2.49
C ASP A 240 -1.99 6.63 1.97
N LEU A 241 -2.46 5.92 0.94
CA LEU A 241 -1.80 4.78 0.31
C LEU A 241 -2.09 4.78 -1.19
N ARG A 242 -1.05 4.68 -2.03
CA ARG A 242 -1.18 4.40 -3.46
C ARG A 242 -0.68 2.98 -3.75
N ILE A 243 -1.47 2.19 -4.45
CA ILE A 243 -1.06 0.88 -4.98
C ILE A 243 -0.84 1.02 -6.49
N GLU A 244 0.34 0.64 -6.95
CA GLU A 244 0.63 0.51 -8.37
C GLU A 244 0.51 -0.96 -8.75
N TYR A 245 -0.33 -1.28 -9.72
CA TYR A 245 -0.56 -2.64 -10.15
C TYR A 245 -0.57 -2.74 -11.67
N GLU A 246 -0.18 -3.89 -12.18
CA GLU A 246 -0.25 -4.26 -13.57
C GLU A 246 -1.52 -5.09 -13.79
N ASP A 247 -2.31 -4.76 -14.81
CA ASP A 247 -3.48 -5.57 -15.17
C ASP A 247 -3.11 -6.76 -16.09
N GLU A 248 -4.10 -7.49 -16.59
CA GLU A 248 -3.89 -8.61 -17.52
C GLU A 248 -3.31 -8.18 -18.87
N CYS A 249 -3.56 -6.93 -19.29
CA CYS A 249 -3.06 -6.32 -20.52
C CYS A 249 -1.61 -5.80 -20.39
N ARG A 250 -1.04 -5.91 -19.18
CA ARG A 250 0.26 -5.37 -18.78
C ARG A 250 0.30 -3.84 -18.66
N ASP A 251 -0.86 -3.20 -18.60
CA ASP A 251 -0.95 -1.77 -18.34
C ASP A 251 -0.77 -1.50 -16.85
N ILE A 252 -0.05 -0.43 -16.54
CA ILE A 252 0.20 0.00 -15.16
C ILE A 252 -0.89 0.98 -14.73
N HIS A 253 -1.58 0.62 -13.66
CA HIS A 253 -2.64 1.39 -13.05
C HIS A 253 -2.26 1.82 -11.63
N ARG A 254 -2.84 2.94 -11.19
CA ARG A 254 -2.66 3.51 -9.85
C ARG A 254 -3.99 3.54 -9.11
N LEU A 255 -4.02 3.00 -7.89
CA LEU A 255 -5.15 3.07 -6.99
C LEU A 255 -4.82 3.97 -5.81
N ASP A 256 -5.52 5.08 -5.71
CA ASP A 256 -5.40 6.03 -4.60
C ASP A 256 -6.42 5.73 -3.51
N LEU A 257 -5.92 5.32 -2.35
CA LEU A 257 -6.73 4.80 -1.24
C LEU A 257 -6.61 5.72 -0.02
N GLU A 258 -7.73 5.94 0.65
CA GLU A 258 -7.83 6.80 1.83
C GLU A 258 -8.54 6.07 2.97
N ILE A 259 -7.99 6.17 4.19
CA ILE A 259 -8.63 5.65 5.39
C ILE A 259 -9.48 6.74 6.04
N ALA A 260 -10.79 6.59 5.93
CA ALA A 260 -11.74 7.45 6.58
C ALA A 260 -11.98 6.96 8.03
N THR A 261 -11.57 7.77 9.01
CA THR A 261 -11.79 7.52 10.44
C THR A 261 -12.85 8.47 11.01
N ARG A 262 -13.49 8.08 12.13
CA ARG A 262 -14.51 8.90 12.82
C ARG A 262 -14.08 10.33 13.18
N ASP A 263 -12.77 10.53 13.38
CA ASP A 263 -12.18 11.79 13.85
C ASP A 263 -11.82 12.74 12.71
N TYR A 264 -12.07 12.35 11.46
CA TYR A 264 -11.87 13.23 10.32
C TYR A 264 -12.74 14.48 10.44
N ARG A 265 -12.14 15.64 10.14
CA ARG A 265 -12.91 16.86 9.93
C ARG A 265 -13.73 16.68 8.65
N PRO A 266 -15.04 16.97 8.65
CA PRO A 266 -15.93 16.78 7.50
C PRO A 266 -15.37 17.32 6.18
N HIS A 267 -14.75 18.50 6.24
CA HIS A 267 -14.18 19.18 5.07
C HIS A 267 -12.98 18.44 4.45
N GLY A 268 -12.16 17.79 5.27
CA GLY A 268 -10.99 17.05 4.78
C GLY A 268 -11.40 15.78 4.04
N LEU A 269 -12.41 15.06 4.54
CA LEU A 269 -12.94 13.88 3.87
C LEU A 269 -13.56 14.24 2.51
N ALA A 270 -14.33 15.33 2.48
CA ALA A 270 -14.91 15.87 1.25
C ALA A 270 -13.86 16.23 0.19
N GLU A 271 -12.73 16.82 0.60
CA GLU A 271 -11.61 17.12 -0.31
C GLU A 271 -10.97 15.88 -0.90
N LYS A 272 -10.73 14.84 -0.08
CA LYS A 272 -10.16 13.55 -0.51
C LYS A 272 -11.10 12.83 -1.49
N ALA A 273 -12.40 12.84 -1.21
CA ALA A 273 -13.40 12.28 -2.10
C ALA A 273 -13.45 13.01 -3.46
N LYS A 274 -13.45 14.36 -3.45
CA LYS A 274 -13.42 15.18 -4.67
C LYS A 274 -12.12 15.02 -5.46
N ALA A 275 -11.03 14.61 -4.80
CA ALA A 275 -9.77 14.31 -5.47
C ALA A 275 -9.81 12.97 -6.24
N GLY A 276 -10.85 12.15 -6.04
CA GLY A 276 -11.03 10.86 -6.70
C GLY A 276 -10.51 9.66 -5.91
N PHE A 277 -10.20 9.82 -4.61
CA PHE A 277 -9.65 8.72 -3.81
C PHE A 277 -10.72 7.73 -3.39
N HIS A 278 -10.37 6.44 -3.37
CA HIS A 278 -11.24 5.38 -2.89
C HIS A 278 -11.22 5.34 -1.37
N LEU A 279 -12.37 5.58 -0.77
CA LEU A 279 -12.50 5.71 0.68
C LEU A 279 -12.76 4.35 1.33
N PHE A 280 -12.01 4.04 2.37
CA PHE A 280 -12.19 2.85 3.20
C PHE A 280 -12.44 3.23 4.64
N ALA A 281 -13.41 2.59 5.28
CA ALA A 281 -13.71 2.84 6.69
C ALA A 281 -13.96 1.54 7.45
N ARG A 282 -13.63 1.56 8.75
CA ARG A 282 -14.01 0.48 9.68
C ARG A 282 -15.53 0.45 9.84
N PRO A 283 -16.17 -0.73 9.99
CA PRO A 283 -17.63 -0.86 10.09
C PRO A 283 -18.30 0.14 11.06
N GLN A 284 -17.69 0.39 12.22
CA GLN A 284 -18.21 1.33 13.23
C GLN A 284 -18.28 2.80 12.78
N ASP A 285 -17.51 3.20 11.77
CA ASP A 285 -17.36 4.59 11.34
C ASP A 285 -18.25 4.93 10.13
N HIS A 286 -18.76 3.92 9.42
CA HIS A 286 -19.51 4.09 8.15
C HIS A 286 -20.69 5.04 8.24
N SER A 287 -21.55 4.88 9.25
CA SER A 287 -22.79 5.64 9.38
C SER A 287 -22.54 7.15 9.54
N LYS A 288 -21.54 7.52 10.34
CA LYS A 288 -21.16 8.92 10.57
C LYS A 288 -20.51 9.53 9.33
N LEU A 289 -19.63 8.79 8.66
CA LEU A 289 -18.91 9.27 7.48
C LEU A 289 -19.84 9.48 6.28
N ARG A 290 -20.85 8.62 6.10
CA ARG A 290 -21.83 8.80 5.03
C ARG A 290 -22.63 10.08 5.20
N ARG A 291 -23.10 10.37 6.42
CA ARG A 291 -23.81 11.63 6.73
C ARG A 291 -22.97 12.86 6.35
N VAL A 292 -21.65 12.78 6.54
CA VAL A 292 -20.72 13.85 6.16
C VAL A 292 -20.67 14.04 4.65
N LEU A 293 -20.55 12.96 3.87
CA LEU A 293 -20.50 13.02 2.40
C LEU A 293 -21.82 13.51 1.81
N ASP A 294 -22.95 13.01 2.32
CA ASP A 294 -24.29 13.44 1.90
C ASP A 294 -24.49 14.94 2.14
N THR A 295 -24.05 15.46 3.30
CA THR A 295 -24.13 16.90 3.65
C THR A 295 -23.33 17.78 2.68
N HIS A 296 -22.27 17.25 2.08
CA HIS A 296 -21.43 17.99 1.13
C HIS A 296 -21.79 17.69 -0.34
N GLU A 297 -22.90 16.96 -0.57
CA GLU A 297 -23.39 16.53 -1.88
C GLU A 297 -22.33 15.75 -2.68
N ILE A 298 -21.56 14.89 -1.99
CA ILE A 298 -20.50 14.11 -2.60
C ILE A 298 -20.95 12.67 -2.79
N THR A 299 -21.05 12.25 -4.04
CA THR A 299 -21.34 10.85 -4.43
C THR A 299 -20.07 10.00 -4.39
N ALA A 300 -19.50 9.81 -3.20
CA ALA A 300 -18.36 8.92 -3.01
C ALA A 300 -18.77 7.63 -2.28
N GLU A 301 -18.27 6.50 -2.78
CA GLU A 301 -18.49 5.20 -2.16
C GLU A 301 -17.49 5.00 -1.01
N ILE A 302 -17.98 4.53 0.13
CA ILE A 302 -17.15 4.13 1.28
C ILE A 302 -17.17 2.60 1.34
N PHE A 303 -16.01 1.99 1.12
CA PHE A 303 -15.81 0.55 1.20
C PHE A 303 -15.49 0.12 2.63
N ALA A 304 -15.89 -1.10 2.99
CA ALA A 304 -15.51 -1.67 4.28
C ALA A 304 -14.00 -1.97 4.33
N LEU A 305 -13.34 -1.61 5.43
CA LEU A 305 -11.98 -2.07 5.79
C LEU A 305 -12.00 -3.45 6.44
#